data_AF-J9FXX6-F1
#
_entry.id   AF-J9FXX6-F1
#
_cell.length_a   1.000
_cell.length_b   1.000
_cell.length_c   1.000
_cell.angle_alpha   90.00
_cell.angle_beta   90.00
_cell.angle_gamma   90.00
#
_symmetry.space_group_name_H-M   'P 1'
#
loop_
_entity.id
_entity.type
_entity.pdbx_description
1 polymer ?
#
loop_
_entity_poly.entity_id
_entity_poly.type
_entity_poly.pdbx_seq_one_letter_code
_entity_poly.pdbx_strand_id
1 'polypeptide(L)'
;MSQQPNVSPDALTSAENTRKVLLLSQSKTAMPWRTQLPLAFLAGLYIGFGGLFCTLFASDTTLPFALQKFLSGVVFSLGLFLVLVAGAELYTGNTMIAAGASEGLISWKATLMNWVRVWLGNLLGALTLVFLVSQAHVADMGNMAYGMMSIASGKLSANWMTIFFKGILCNLLVCLGVWVGYAGRTVVDKCLGVILPVAAFVALGFEHCVANMYFLPLAFSLV
;
A
#
# COMPACT_ATOMS: atom_id res chain seq x y z
N MET A 1 45.48 -17.52 5.56
CA MET A 1 44.05 -17.37 5.26
C MET A 1 43.79 -15.90 4.98
N SER A 2 43.80 -15.51 3.72
CA SER A 2 43.49 -14.14 3.30
C SER A 2 42.01 -13.86 3.61
N GLN A 3 41.75 -12.88 4.48
CA GLN A 3 40.41 -12.34 4.65
C GLN A 3 39.96 -11.82 3.29
N GLN A 4 38.95 -12.45 2.70
CA GLN A 4 38.31 -11.92 1.50
C GLN A 4 37.81 -10.50 1.83
N PRO A 5 38.10 -9.50 0.97
CA PRO A 5 37.58 -8.16 1.18
C PRO A 5 36.05 -8.25 1.24
N ASN A 6 35.47 -7.78 2.34
CA ASN A 6 34.04 -7.77 2.54
C ASN A 6 33.43 -6.70 1.62
N VAL A 7 33.21 -7.04 0.35
CA VAL A 7 32.54 -6.19 -0.62
C VAL A 7 31.05 -6.22 -0.28
N SER A 8 30.63 -5.32 0.61
CA SER A 8 29.21 -5.09 0.88
C SER A 8 28.65 -4.15 -0.18
N PRO A 9 27.50 -4.46 -0.80
CA PRO A 9 26.76 -3.46 -1.56
C PRO A 9 26.35 -2.29 -0.65
N ASP A 10 26.16 -1.09 -1.23
CA ASP A 10 25.70 0.09 -0.48
C ASP A 10 24.26 -0.12 0.08
N ALA A 11 23.42 -0.81 -0.70
CA ALA A 11 22.11 -1.29 -0.28
C ALA A 11 22.26 -2.47 0.70
N LEU A 12 21.26 -2.68 1.57
CA LEU A 12 21.29 -3.84 2.48
C LEU A 12 21.34 -5.15 1.68
N THR A 13 22.23 -6.05 2.09
CA THR A 13 22.21 -7.44 1.63
C THR A 13 20.91 -8.12 2.03
N SER A 14 20.57 -9.23 1.38
CA SER A 14 19.36 -10.00 1.72
C SER A 14 19.32 -10.43 3.19
N ALA A 15 20.48 -10.81 3.76
CA ALA A 15 20.59 -11.19 5.16
C ALA A 15 20.34 -10.01 6.11
N GLU A 16 20.92 -8.85 5.82
CA GLU A 16 20.72 -7.64 6.62
C GLU A 16 19.28 -7.14 6.54
N ASN A 17 18.67 -7.16 5.35
CA ASN A 17 17.28 -6.72 5.19
C ASN A 17 16.30 -7.68 5.90
N THR A 18 16.55 -8.99 5.83
CA THR A 18 15.78 -9.99 6.58
C THR A 18 15.87 -9.72 8.08
N ARG A 19 17.08 -9.51 8.61
CA ARG A 19 17.28 -9.16 10.01
C ARG A 19 16.54 -7.87 10.39
N LYS A 20 16.57 -6.85 9.53
CA LYS A 20 15.85 -5.59 9.74
C LYS A 20 14.34 -5.81 9.81
N VAL A 21 13.75 -6.59 8.90
CA VAL A 21 12.32 -6.94 8.92
C VAL A 21 11.94 -7.68 10.19
N LEU A 22 12.76 -8.65 10.62
CA LEU A 22 12.55 -9.39 11.85
C LEU A 22 12.58 -8.48 13.09
N LEU A 23 13.54 -7.55 13.18
CA LEU A 23 13.60 -6.58 14.28
C LEU A 23 12.42 -5.59 14.25
N LEU A 24 11.98 -5.18 13.06
CA LEU A 24 10.81 -4.33 12.90
C LEU A 24 9.52 -5.03 13.37
N SER A 25 9.43 -6.36 13.29
CA SER A 25 8.29 -7.10 13.83
C SER A 25 8.11 -6.88 15.34
N GLN A 26 9.22 -6.83 16.09
CA GLN A 26 9.22 -6.59 17.54
C GLN A 26 8.82 -5.15 17.84
N SER A 27 9.42 -4.16 17.15
CA SER A 27 9.12 -2.74 17.41
C SER A 27 7.68 -2.37 17.04
N LYS A 28 7.17 -2.87 15.91
CA LYS A 28 5.78 -2.62 15.47
C LYS A 28 4.75 -3.27 16.38
N THR A 29 5.01 -4.45 16.94
CA THR A 29 4.08 -5.11 17.87
C THR A 29 4.15 -4.56 19.29
N ALA A 30 5.31 -4.05 19.72
CA ALA A 30 5.47 -3.38 21.00
C ALA A 30 4.92 -1.94 21.02
N MET A 31 4.61 -1.36 19.87
CA MET A 31 4.14 0.02 19.76
C MET A 31 2.81 0.23 20.53
N PRO A 32 2.73 1.23 21.43
CA PRO A 32 1.49 1.56 22.10
C PRO A 32 0.40 1.99 21.12
N TRP A 33 -0.85 1.60 21.38
CA TRP A 33 -1.97 1.89 20.48
C TRP A 33 -2.17 3.39 20.22
N ARG A 34 -1.87 4.24 21.22
CA ARG A 34 -1.97 5.70 21.12
C ARG A 34 -1.02 6.29 20.08
N THR A 35 0.11 5.64 19.87
CA THR A 35 1.12 6.04 18.87
C THR A 35 0.88 5.35 17.54
N GLN A 36 0.44 4.09 17.57
CA GLN A 36 0.19 3.29 16.37
C GLN A 36 -1.04 3.75 15.60
N LEU A 37 -2.12 4.13 16.29
CA LEU A 37 -3.38 4.47 15.64
C LEU A 37 -3.27 5.70 14.71
N PRO A 38 -2.65 6.83 15.09
CA PRO A 38 -2.40 7.93 14.17
C PRO A 38 -1.58 7.53 12.94
N LEU A 39 -0.56 6.69 13.11
CA LEU A 39 0.26 6.20 12.00
C LEU A 39 -0.55 5.28 11.06
N ALA A 40 -1.43 4.44 11.61
CA ALA A 40 -2.33 3.60 10.83
C ALA A 40 -3.39 4.44 10.10
N PHE A 41 -3.93 5.47 10.75
CA PHE A 41 -4.83 6.43 10.15
C PHE A 41 -4.19 7.14 8.95
N LEU A 42 -2.97 7.66 9.13
CA LEU A 42 -2.22 8.31 8.05
C LEU A 42 -1.94 7.38 6.87
N ALA A 43 -1.62 6.10 7.12
CA ALA A 43 -1.43 5.15 6.03
C ALA A 43 -2.69 4.95 5.18
N GLY A 44 -3.87 4.93 5.80
CA GLY A 44 -5.16 4.91 5.08
C GLY A 44 -5.35 6.13 4.19
N LEU A 45 -5.10 7.33 4.72
CA LEU A 45 -5.12 8.58 3.96
C LEU A 45 -4.15 8.56 2.78
N TYR A 46 -2.90 8.11 3.01
CA TYR A 46 -1.85 8.09 1.98
C TYR A 46 -2.19 7.15 0.82
N ILE A 47 -2.64 5.93 1.11
CA ILE A 47 -3.11 5.02 0.05
C ILE A 47 -4.31 5.62 -0.68
N GLY A 48 -5.22 6.29 0.04
CA GLY A 48 -6.31 7.05 -0.54
C GLY A 48 -5.85 8.16 -1.50
N PHE A 49 -4.82 8.94 -1.15
CA PHE A 49 -4.25 9.96 -2.05
C PHE A 49 -3.68 9.35 -3.33
N GLY A 50 -2.99 8.21 -3.22
CA GLY A 50 -2.56 7.43 -4.39
C GLY A 50 -3.75 7.00 -5.26
N GLY A 51 -4.84 6.55 -4.64
CA GLY A 51 -6.07 6.19 -5.34
C GLY A 51 -6.78 7.37 -6.01
N LEU A 52 -6.83 8.53 -5.34
CA LEU A 52 -7.38 9.75 -5.91
C LEU A 52 -6.59 10.17 -7.15
N PHE A 53 -5.25 10.19 -7.06
CA PHE A 53 -4.41 10.61 -8.16
C PHE A 53 -4.50 9.62 -9.34
N CYS A 54 -4.55 8.31 -9.09
CA CYS A 54 -4.72 7.34 -10.17
C CYS A 54 -6.09 7.47 -10.86
N THR A 55 -7.12 7.92 -10.13
CA THR A 55 -8.48 8.09 -10.68
C THR A 55 -8.49 9.11 -11.81
N LEU A 56 -7.64 10.15 -11.76
CA LEU A 56 -7.51 11.14 -12.82
C LEU A 56 -7.20 10.48 -14.18
N PHE A 57 -6.20 9.61 -14.22
CA PHE A 57 -5.80 8.91 -15.45
C PHE A 57 -6.81 7.82 -15.84
N ALA A 58 -7.38 7.12 -14.86
CA ALA A 58 -8.43 6.13 -15.10
C ALA A 58 -9.74 6.75 -15.66
N SER A 59 -9.96 8.04 -15.42
CA SER A 59 -11.11 8.81 -15.92
C SER A 59 -10.96 9.28 -17.37
N ASP A 60 -9.73 9.28 -17.89
CA ASP A 60 -9.44 9.74 -19.25
C ASP A 60 -9.64 8.60 -20.26
N THR A 61 -10.74 8.66 -21.00
CA THR A 61 -11.10 7.67 -22.04
C THR A 61 -10.35 7.87 -23.36
N THR A 62 -9.57 8.94 -23.49
CA THR A 62 -8.80 9.23 -24.71
C THR A 62 -7.44 8.54 -24.72
N LEU A 63 -6.93 8.12 -23.56
CA LEU A 63 -5.66 7.42 -23.44
C LEU A 63 -5.77 5.95 -23.89
N PRO A 64 -4.79 5.43 -24.66
CA PRO A 64 -4.72 4.00 -24.96
C PRO A 64 -4.65 3.16 -23.68
N PHE A 65 -5.34 2.01 -23.68
CA PHE A 65 -5.53 1.15 -22.50
C PHE A 65 -4.24 0.91 -21.70
N ALA A 66 -3.18 0.43 -22.36
CA ALA A 66 -1.92 0.10 -21.67
C ALA A 66 -1.26 1.33 -21.05
N LEU A 67 -1.29 2.47 -21.73
CA LEU A 67 -0.73 3.72 -21.24
C LEU A 67 -1.55 4.26 -20.06
N GLN A 68 -2.89 4.24 -20.18
CA GLN A 68 -3.79 4.64 -19.10
C GLN A 68 -3.54 3.84 -17.82
N LYS A 69 -3.45 2.51 -17.93
CA LYS A 69 -3.18 1.59 -16.81
C LYS A 69 -1.80 1.80 -16.21
N PHE A 70 -0.78 1.95 -17.05
CA PHE A 70 0.59 2.20 -16.60
C PHE A 70 0.70 3.54 -15.84
N LEU A 71 0.21 4.63 -16.42
CA LEU A 71 0.24 5.96 -15.78
C LEU A 71 -0.54 5.97 -14.47
N SER A 72 -1.74 5.38 -14.44
CA SER A 72 -2.53 5.20 -13.21
C SER A 72 -1.72 4.49 -12.13
N GLY A 73 -1.01 3.42 -12.50
CA GLY A 73 -0.16 2.68 -11.57
C GLY A 73 1.06 3.45 -11.08
N VAL A 74 1.74 4.18 -11.96
CA VAL A 74 2.89 5.01 -11.59
C VAL A 74 2.46 6.08 -10.60
N VAL A 75 1.36 6.80 -10.83
CA VAL A 75 0.92 7.85 -9.90
C VAL A 75 0.33 7.30 -8.60
N PHE A 76 -0.24 6.09 -8.62
CA PHE A 76 -0.69 5.40 -7.40
C PHE A 76 0.48 5.12 -6.43
N SER A 77 1.71 4.99 -6.94
CA SER A 77 2.91 4.79 -6.11
C SER A 77 3.14 5.87 -5.07
N LEU A 78 2.57 7.08 -5.27
CA LEU A 78 2.51 8.14 -4.27
C LEU A 78 2.06 7.62 -2.91
N GLY A 79 1.04 6.77 -2.86
CA GLY A 79 0.49 6.28 -1.60
C GLY A 79 1.49 5.45 -0.80
N LEU A 80 2.11 4.45 -1.42
CA LEU A 80 3.09 3.60 -0.75
C LEU A 80 4.40 4.37 -0.44
N PHE A 81 4.79 5.29 -1.32
CA PHE A 81 5.92 6.18 -1.07
C PHE A 81 5.74 7.00 0.22
N LEU A 82 4.58 7.66 0.36
CA LEU A 82 4.26 8.44 1.57
C LEU A 82 4.26 7.56 2.83
N VAL A 83 3.70 6.35 2.74
CA VAL A 83 3.73 5.37 3.85
C VAL A 83 5.17 5.08 4.30
N LEU A 84 6.09 4.81 3.36
CA LEU A 84 7.47 4.45 3.69
C LEU A 84 8.34 5.61 4.18
N VAL A 85 8.08 6.82 3.70
CA VAL A 85 8.87 8.01 4.07
C VAL A 85 8.36 8.60 5.38
N ALA A 86 7.04 8.70 5.56
CA ALA A 86 6.44 9.19 6.80
C ALA A 86 6.46 8.15 7.93
N GLY A 87 6.77 6.88 7.63
CA GLY A 87 6.81 5.81 8.63
C GLY A 87 5.42 5.39 9.12
N ALA A 88 4.42 5.49 8.26
CA ALA A 88 3.05 5.14 8.57
C ALA A 88 2.84 3.62 8.67
N GLU A 89 1.82 3.18 9.41
CA GLU A 89 1.54 1.76 9.64
C GLU A 89 0.51 1.26 8.63
N LEU A 90 0.96 0.55 7.59
CA LEU A 90 0.10 0.00 6.56
C LEU A 90 -0.12 -1.50 6.77
N TYR A 91 -1.38 -1.94 6.78
CA TYR A 91 -1.76 -3.35 7.00
C TYR A 91 -1.04 -4.31 6.04
N THR A 92 -1.10 -4.03 4.74
CA THR A 92 -0.50 -4.87 3.69
C THR A 92 1.02 -4.96 3.81
N GLY A 93 1.69 -3.91 4.26
CA GLY A 93 3.13 -3.98 4.60
C GLY A 93 3.39 -4.75 5.90
N ASN A 94 2.54 -4.54 6.91
CA ASN A 94 2.65 -5.17 8.21
C ASN A 94 2.36 -6.68 8.18
N THR A 95 1.82 -7.26 7.10
CA THR A 95 1.72 -8.73 6.99
C THR A 95 3.10 -9.41 7.06
N MET A 96 4.18 -8.71 6.70
CA MET A 96 5.54 -9.24 6.82
C MET A 96 5.99 -9.50 8.27
N ILE A 97 5.33 -8.92 9.28
CA ILE A 97 5.67 -9.22 10.69
C ILE A 97 5.37 -10.68 11.05
N ALA A 98 4.58 -11.41 10.25
CA ALA A 98 4.41 -12.85 10.38
C ALA A 98 5.75 -13.61 10.38
N ALA A 99 6.77 -13.11 9.66
CA ALA A 99 8.12 -13.67 9.68
C ALA A 99 8.71 -13.64 11.11
N GLY A 100 8.46 -12.58 11.88
CA GLY A 100 8.89 -12.52 13.28
C GLY A 100 8.16 -13.54 14.16
N ALA A 101 6.90 -13.84 13.85
CA ALA A 101 6.14 -14.86 14.58
C ALA A 101 6.59 -16.28 14.23
N SER A 102 6.91 -16.55 12.96
CA SER A 102 7.46 -17.84 12.54
C SER A 102 8.84 -18.13 13.13
N GLU A 103 9.65 -17.08 13.33
CA GLU A 103 10.96 -17.17 14.00
C GLU A 103 10.87 -17.15 15.54
N GLY A 104 9.66 -17.09 16.12
CA GLY A 104 9.46 -17.06 17.57
C GLY A 104 9.88 -15.76 18.27
N LEU A 105 10.16 -14.69 17.52
CA LEU A 105 10.55 -13.37 18.06
C LEU A 105 9.37 -12.59 18.64
N ILE A 106 8.16 -12.87 18.16
CA ILE A 106 6.89 -12.32 18.64
C ILE A 106 5.83 -13.44 18.64
N SER A 107 4.75 -13.27 19.41
CA SER A 107 3.65 -14.26 19.38
C SER A 107 2.70 -14.02 18.20
N TRP A 108 2.10 -15.09 17.67
CA TRP A 108 1.02 -14.98 16.69
C TRP A 108 -0.16 -14.14 17.17
N LYS A 109 -0.44 -14.16 18.48
CA LYS A 109 -1.44 -13.28 19.11
C LYS A 109 -1.07 -11.80 18.93
N ALA A 110 0.19 -11.43 19.19
CA ALA A 110 0.66 -10.06 18.98
C ALA A 110 0.59 -9.64 17.51
N THR A 111 0.94 -10.55 16.59
CA THR A 111 0.79 -10.34 15.13
C THR A 111 -0.64 -10.04 14.73
N LEU A 112 -1.60 -10.90 15.13
CA LEU A 112 -3.02 -10.73 14.81
C LEU A 112 -3.59 -9.44 15.40
N MET A 113 -3.22 -9.10 16.65
CA MET A 113 -3.64 -7.86 17.28
C MET A 113 -3.09 -6.62 16.55
N ASN A 114 -1.84 -6.65 16.09
CA ASN A 114 -1.27 -5.58 15.28
C ASN A 114 -2.05 -5.44 13.96
N TRP A 115 -2.26 -6.54 13.25
CA TRP A 115 -2.99 -6.56 11.97
C TRP A 115 -4.38 -5.96 12.08
N VAL A 116 -5.17 -6.37 13.07
CA VAL A 116 -6.52 -5.85 13.27
C VAL A 116 -6.51 -4.34 13.57
N ARG A 117 -5.63 -3.90 14.48
CA ARG A 117 -5.52 -2.47 14.85
C ARG A 117 -5.14 -1.60 13.66
N VAL A 118 -4.14 -2.04 12.90
CA VAL A 118 -3.62 -1.29 11.75
C VAL A 118 -4.65 -1.29 10.62
N TRP A 119 -5.31 -2.41 10.35
CA TRP A 119 -6.38 -2.49 9.35
C TRP A 119 -7.54 -1.54 9.68
N LEU A 120 -7.98 -1.49 10.94
CA LEU A 120 -9.03 -0.56 11.38
C LEU A 120 -8.58 0.91 11.28
N GLY A 121 -7.34 1.22 11.67
CA GLY A 121 -6.78 2.56 11.50
C GLY A 121 -6.72 2.98 10.02
N ASN A 122 -6.28 2.08 9.15
CA ASN A 122 -6.26 2.32 7.70
C ASN A 122 -7.66 2.58 7.15
N LEU A 123 -8.67 1.83 7.60
CA LEU A 123 -10.07 2.06 7.22
C LEU A 123 -10.56 3.45 7.63
N LEU A 124 -10.32 3.87 8.88
CA LEU A 124 -10.72 5.19 9.37
C LEU A 124 -10.06 6.33 8.58
N GLY A 125 -8.77 6.16 8.26
CA GLY A 125 -8.04 7.10 7.41
C GLY A 125 -8.63 7.19 6.01
N ALA A 126 -8.86 6.05 5.36
CA ALA A 126 -9.45 6.01 4.02
C ALA A 126 -10.84 6.66 3.99
N LEU A 127 -11.71 6.35 4.95
CA LEU A 127 -13.06 6.94 5.04
C LEU A 127 -13.04 8.44 5.30
N THR A 128 -12.06 8.93 6.07
CA THR A 128 -11.87 10.38 6.25
C THR A 128 -11.50 11.04 4.92
N LEU A 129 -10.64 10.43 4.11
CA LEU A 129 -10.37 10.97 2.77
C LEU A 129 -11.61 10.95 1.89
N VAL A 130 -12.41 9.88 1.93
CA VAL A 130 -13.69 9.82 1.19
C VAL A 130 -14.57 11.01 1.53
N PHE A 131 -14.75 11.31 2.81
CA PHE A 131 -15.50 12.48 3.26
C PHE A 131 -14.90 13.78 2.72
N LEU A 132 -13.58 14.00 2.86
CA LEU A 132 -12.92 15.22 2.40
C LEU A 132 -13.02 15.41 0.89
N VAL A 133 -12.84 14.33 0.10
CA VAL A 133 -12.95 14.36 -1.36
C VAL A 133 -14.37 14.65 -1.82
N SER A 134 -15.36 14.09 -1.11
CA SER A 134 -16.78 14.35 -1.40
C SER A 134 -17.14 15.82 -1.11
N GLN A 135 -16.73 16.36 0.05
CA GLN A 135 -16.96 17.76 0.39
C GLN A 135 -16.19 18.74 -0.50
N ALA A 136 -15.08 18.31 -1.08
CA ALA A 136 -14.31 19.10 -2.03
C ALA A 136 -14.86 19.04 -3.47
N HIS A 137 -15.96 18.32 -3.72
CA HIS A 137 -16.59 18.23 -5.03
C HIS A 137 -15.64 17.74 -6.15
N VAL A 138 -14.68 16.87 -5.82
CA VAL A 138 -13.67 16.42 -6.79
C VAL A 138 -14.30 15.59 -7.93
N ALA A 139 -15.45 14.98 -7.69
CA ALA A 139 -16.20 14.24 -8.71
C ALA A 139 -16.65 15.14 -9.89
N ASP A 140 -16.84 16.44 -9.65
CA ASP A 140 -17.29 17.42 -10.65
C ASP A 140 -16.15 17.85 -11.59
N MET A 141 -14.91 17.47 -11.29
CA MET A 141 -13.75 17.78 -12.13
C MET A 141 -13.69 16.85 -13.34
N GLY A 142 -14.07 17.37 -14.52
CA GLY A 142 -13.97 16.62 -15.78
C GLY A 142 -14.74 15.30 -15.71
N ASN A 143 -14.07 14.18 -16.01
CA ASN A 143 -14.68 12.84 -15.99
C ASN A 143 -14.43 12.08 -14.68
N MET A 144 -14.05 12.75 -13.58
CA MET A 144 -13.68 12.09 -12.33
C MET A 144 -14.78 11.19 -11.76
N ALA A 145 -16.04 11.64 -11.75
CA ALA A 145 -17.17 10.82 -11.31
C ALA A 145 -17.27 9.49 -12.09
N TYR A 146 -17.07 9.53 -13.42
CA TYR A 146 -17.06 8.34 -14.26
C TYR A 146 -15.91 7.39 -13.90
N GLY A 147 -14.68 7.90 -13.71
CA GLY A 147 -13.55 7.06 -13.31
C GLY A 147 -13.72 6.43 -11.94
N MET A 148 -14.25 7.18 -10.96
CA MET A 148 -14.57 6.67 -9.63
C MET A 148 -15.55 5.49 -9.70
N MET A 149 -16.66 5.65 -10.44
CA MET A 149 -17.66 4.60 -10.64
C MET A 149 -17.13 3.41 -11.45
N SER A 150 -16.33 3.66 -12.49
CA SER A 150 -15.74 2.63 -13.34
C SER A 150 -14.78 1.73 -12.56
N ILE A 151 -13.92 2.31 -11.73
CA ILE A 151 -13.02 1.55 -10.85
C ILE A 151 -13.83 0.68 -9.88
N ALA A 152 -14.85 1.24 -9.23
CA ALA A 152 -15.66 0.49 -8.27
C ALA A 152 -16.46 -0.64 -8.94
N SER A 153 -17.07 -0.39 -10.09
CA SER A 153 -17.77 -1.41 -10.88
C SER A 153 -16.85 -2.57 -11.25
N GLY A 154 -15.64 -2.27 -11.74
CA GLY A 154 -14.61 -3.28 -12.02
C GLY A 154 -14.28 -4.15 -10.81
N LYS A 155 -14.18 -3.55 -9.62
CA LYS A 155 -13.88 -4.26 -8.36
C LYS A 155 -15.01 -5.15 -7.86
N LEU A 156 -16.26 -4.75 -8.08
CA LEU A 156 -17.45 -5.49 -7.64
C LEU A 156 -17.85 -6.62 -8.61
N SER A 157 -17.34 -6.59 -9.85
CA SER A 157 -17.69 -7.56 -10.89
C SER A 157 -17.05 -8.95 -10.74
N ALA A 158 -15.94 -9.05 -10.01
CA ALA A 158 -15.18 -10.30 -9.90
C ALA A 158 -15.78 -11.23 -8.83
N ASN A 159 -15.74 -12.55 -9.07
CA ASN A 159 -16.13 -13.52 -8.06
C ASN A 159 -15.09 -13.62 -6.92
N TRP A 160 -15.49 -14.27 -5.83
CA TRP A 160 -14.67 -14.39 -4.63
C TRP A 160 -13.30 -15.05 -4.88
N MET A 161 -13.23 -16.14 -5.65
CA MET A 161 -11.98 -16.85 -5.95
C MET A 161 -11.02 -15.96 -6.74
N THR A 162 -11.53 -15.22 -7.71
CA THR A 162 -10.73 -14.27 -8.49
C THR A 162 -10.18 -13.15 -7.60
N ILE A 163 -11.00 -12.59 -6.70
CA ILE A 163 -10.57 -11.56 -5.75
C ILE A 163 -9.49 -12.10 -4.81
N PHE A 164 -9.63 -13.34 -4.32
CA PHE A 164 -8.66 -13.98 -3.43
C PHE A 164 -7.25 -14.05 -4.07
N PHE A 165 -7.14 -14.59 -5.28
CA PHE A 165 -5.85 -14.68 -5.96
C PHE A 165 -5.29 -13.31 -6.39
N LYS A 166 -6.17 -12.38 -6.83
CA LYS A 166 -5.76 -10.99 -7.07
C LYS A 166 -5.20 -10.34 -5.80
N GLY A 167 -5.76 -10.65 -4.63
CA GLY A 167 -5.26 -10.18 -3.33
C GLY A 167 -3.87 -10.73 -3.01
N ILE A 168 -3.62 -12.02 -3.27
CA ILE A 168 -2.30 -12.62 -3.09
C ILE A 168 -1.27 -11.93 -3.99
N LEU A 169 -1.55 -11.82 -5.28
CA LEU A 169 -0.65 -11.20 -6.24
C LEU A 169 -0.38 -9.72 -5.92
N CYS A 170 -1.40 -8.98 -5.49
CA CYS A 170 -1.24 -7.62 -5.00
C CYS A 170 -0.27 -7.56 -3.82
N ASN A 171 -0.51 -8.37 -2.79
CA ASN A 171 0.25 -8.26 -1.56
C ASN A 171 1.70 -8.75 -1.69
N LEU A 172 1.98 -9.67 -2.61
CA LEU A 172 3.36 -10.03 -2.98
C LEU A 172 4.12 -8.81 -3.50
N LEU A 173 3.52 -8.04 -4.41
CA LEU A 173 4.14 -6.83 -4.96
C LEU A 173 4.23 -5.70 -3.93
N VAL A 174 3.23 -5.55 -3.06
CA VAL A 174 3.28 -4.56 -1.96
C VAL A 174 4.40 -4.88 -0.98
N CYS A 175 4.50 -6.14 -0.52
CA CYS A 175 5.56 -6.59 0.36
C CYS A 175 6.93 -6.41 -0.30
N LEU A 176 7.06 -6.71 -1.59
CA LEU A 176 8.28 -6.45 -2.36
C LEU A 176 8.64 -4.95 -2.38
N GLY A 177 7.68 -4.06 -2.62
CA GLY A 177 7.91 -2.62 -2.58
C GLY A 177 8.38 -2.13 -1.20
N VAL A 178 7.77 -2.63 -0.12
CA VAL A 178 8.21 -2.32 1.24
C VAL A 178 9.61 -2.90 1.53
N TRP A 179 9.87 -4.13 1.08
CA TRP A 179 11.17 -4.81 1.24
C TRP A 179 12.30 -4.04 0.56
N VAL A 180 12.10 -3.61 -0.69
CA VAL A 180 13.05 -2.76 -1.43
C VAL A 180 13.22 -1.41 -0.73
N GLY A 181 12.12 -0.82 -0.26
CA GLY A 181 12.16 0.42 0.52
C GLY A 181 12.92 0.31 1.84
N TYR A 182 12.95 -0.87 2.47
CA TYR A 182 13.78 -1.13 3.65
C TYR A 182 15.25 -1.37 3.30
N ALA A 183 15.54 -1.91 2.13
CA ALA A 183 16.91 -2.12 1.64
C ALA A 183 17.60 -0.80 1.24
N GLY A 184 16.84 0.18 0.76
CA GLY A 184 17.33 1.52 0.42
C GLY A 184 17.86 2.32 1.61
N ARG A 185 18.77 3.25 1.34
CA ARG A 185 19.41 4.13 2.33
C ARG A 185 18.83 5.54 2.30
N THR A 186 18.35 5.99 1.14
CA THR A 186 17.84 7.35 0.92
C THR A 186 16.33 7.39 0.68
N VAL A 187 15.75 8.60 0.78
CA VAL A 187 14.35 8.84 0.38
C VAL A 187 14.16 8.57 -1.12
N VAL A 188 15.18 8.83 -1.94
CA VAL A 188 15.16 8.60 -3.39
C VAL A 188 15.10 7.10 -3.69
N ASP A 189 15.89 6.28 -3.00
CA ASP A 189 15.87 4.82 -3.16
C ASP A 189 14.48 4.25 -2.88
N LYS A 190 13.84 4.74 -1.82
CA LYS A 190 12.46 4.36 -1.47
C LYS A 190 11.48 4.78 -2.55
N CYS A 191 11.60 6.00 -3.07
CA CYS A 191 10.76 6.51 -4.16
C CYS A 191 10.84 5.61 -5.39
N LEU A 192 12.05 5.38 -5.90
CA LEU A 192 12.26 4.57 -7.10
C LEU A 192 11.88 3.10 -6.87
N GLY A 193 12.18 2.57 -5.68
CA GLY A 193 11.93 1.17 -5.32
C GLY A 193 10.45 0.77 -5.28
N VAL A 194 9.54 1.71 -4.97
CA VAL A 194 8.10 1.41 -4.92
C VAL A 194 7.38 1.58 -6.26
N ILE A 195 7.90 2.39 -7.18
CA ILE A 195 7.19 2.75 -8.42
C ILE A 195 6.80 1.52 -9.22
N LEU A 196 7.75 0.65 -9.55
CA LEU A 196 7.48 -0.50 -10.43
C LEU A 196 6.58 -1.57 -9.78
N PRO A 197 6.82 -2.03 -8.54
CA PRO A 197 5.92 -2.99 -7.90
C PRO A 197 4.49 -2.46 -7.78
N VAL A 198 4.34 -1.17 -7.46
CA VAL A 198 3.02 -0.54 -7.35
C VAL A 198 2.36 -0.39 -8.72
N ALA A 199 3.10 0.12 -9.71
CA ALA A 199 2.59 0.29 -11.05
C ALA A 199 2.12 -1.04 -11.65
N ALA A 200 2.86 -2.13 -11.41
CA ALA A 200 2.50 -3.46 -11.87
C ALA A 200 1.17 -3.95 -11.27
N PHE A 201 0.98 -3.90 -9.94
CA PHE A 201 -0.26 -4.44 -9.36
C PHE A 201 -1.49 -3.62 -9.75
N VAL A 202 -1.34 -2.30 -9.91
CA VAL A 202 -2.44 -1.43 -10.34
C VAL A 202 -2.76 -1.64 -11.83
N ALA A 203 -1.74 -1.65 -12.68
CA ALA A 203 -1.93 -1.79 -14.13
C ALA A 203 -2.53 -3.16 -14.49
N LEU A 204 -2.14 -4.22 -13.76
CA LEU A 204 -2.66 -5.58 -13.92
C LEU A 204 -4.01 -5.81 -13.21
N GLY A 205 -4.55 -4.80 -12.52
CA GLY A 205 -5.87 -4.87 -11.89
C GLY A 205 -5.97 -5.87 -10.74
N PHE A 206 -4.91 -5.96 -9.93
CA PHE A 206 -4.92 -6.72 -8.68
C PHE A 206 -5.66 -5.98 -7.56
N GLU A 207 -6.04 -6.70 -6.51
CA GLU A 207 -6.93 -6.19 -5.45
C GLU A 207 -6.17 -5.85 -4.18
N HIS A 208 -6.13 -4.57 -3.82
CA HIS A 208 -5.50 -4.07 -2.60
C HIS A 208 -6.57 -3.71 -1.58
N CYS A 209 -6.61 -4.42 -0.45
CA CYS A 209 -7.67 -4.22 0.56
C CYS A 209 -7.78 -2.79 1.08
N VAL A 210 -6.67 -2.12 1.41
CA VAL A 210 -6.70 -0.71 1.89
C VAL A 210 -7.11 0.28 0.79
N ALA A 211 -6.70 0.09 -0.46
CA ALA A 211 -7.17 0.92 -1.56
C ALA A 211 -8.68 0.76 -1.77
N ASN A 212 -9.20 -0.46 -1.59
CA ASN A 212 -10.63 -0.72 -1.68
C ASN A 212 -11.43 -0.07 -0.55
N MET A 213 -10.83 0.18 0.61
CA MET A 213 -11.44 0.99 1.69
C MET A 213 -11.67 2.45 1.27
N TYR A 214 -10.97 2.93 0.24
CA TYR A 214 -11.17 4.26 -0.34
C TYR A 214 -12.09 4.20 -1.56
N PHE A 215 -11.76 3.37 -2.55
CA PHE A 215 -12.49 3.36 -3.83
C PHE A 215 -13.97 2.99 -3.70
N LEU A 216 -14.29 1.95 -2.91
CA LEU A 216 -15.66 1.46 -2.84
C LEU A 216 -16.57 2.45 -2.08
N PRO A 217 -16.20 2.98 -0.89
CA PRO A 217 -17.04 3.95 -0.22
C PRO A 217 -17.13 5.29 -0.96
N LEU A 218 -16.06 5.71 -1.66
CA LEU A 218 -16.12 6.92 -2.50
C LEU A 218 -17.11 6.78 -3.64
N ALA A 219 -17.10 5.65 -4.36
CA ALA A 219 -18.09 5.43 -5.40
C ALA A 219 -19.51 5.34 -4.83
N PHE A 220 -19.66 4.72 -3.65
CA PHE A 220 -20.96 4.65 -2.97
C PHE A 220 -21.50 6.03 -2.59
N SER A 221 -20.65 7.00 -2.21
CA SER A 221 -21.11 8.36 -1.90
C SER A 221 -21.55 9.19 -3.11
N LEU A 222 -21.39 8.68 -4.34
CA LEU A 222 -21.81 9.35 -5.57
C LEU A 222 -23.20 8.89 -6.05
N VAL A 223 -23.79 7.86 -5.44
CA VAL A 223 -25.08 7.28 -5.78
C VAL A 223 -26.12 7.69 -4.73
#